data_AF-X1NPY6-F1
#
_entry.id   AF-X1NPY6-F1
#
_cell.length_a   1.000
_cell.length_b   1.000
_cell.length_c   1.000
_cell.angle_alpha   90.00
_cell.angle_beta   90.00
_cell.angle_gamma   90.00
#
_symmetry.space_group_name_H-M   'P 1'
#
loop_
_entity.id
_entity.type
_entity.pdbx_description
1 polymer ?
#
loop_
_entity_poly.entity_id
_entity_poly.type
_entity_poly.pdbx_seq_one_letter_code
_entity_poly.pdbx_strand_id
1 'polypeptide(L)'
;MFRLLALVTRHWIMEPWHKDEIAYAKALGKPFALAIEKGIDPGNWFDGCNVIDRITFDRDNLNDKGITDWLKSVRDYLITKKGSKS
;
A
#
# COMPACT_ATOMS: atom_id res chain seq x y z
N MET A 1 8.54 -9.68 8.51
CA MET A 1 8.38 -8.20 8.61
C MET A 1 7.12 -7.84 7.86
N PHE A 2 6.00 -7.54 8.53
CA PHE A 2 4.72 -7.35 7.83
C PHE A 2 4.62 -5.92 7.28
N ARG A 3 4.51 -5.81 5.95
CA ARG A 3 4.41 -4.52 5.27
C ARG A 3 2.98 -4.02 5.35
N LEU A 4 2.84 -2.79 5.83
CA LEU A 4 1.59 -2.04 5.83
C LEU A 4 1.42 -1.22 4.54
N LEU A 5 2.51 -1.07 3.80
CA LEU A 5 2.61 -0.34 2.54
C LEU A 5 2.92 -1.34 1.41
N ALA A 6 2.10 -1.34 0.36
CA ALA A 6 2.39 -2.04 -0.88
C ALA A 6 2.77 -1.04 -1.98
N LEU A 7 4.00 -1.13 -2.47
CA LEU A 7 4.49 -0.40 -3.63
C LEU A 7 4.29 -1.28 -4.88
N VAL A 8 3.20 -1.04 -5.59
CA VAL A 8 2.75 -1.84 -6.73
C VAL A 8 3.39 -1.30 -8.01
N THR A 9 4.52 -1.91 -8.39
CA THR A 9 5.20 -1.67 -9.67
C THR A 9 5.00 -2.83 -10.63
N ARG A 10 5.40 -2.67 -11.89
CA ARG A 10 5.41 -3.77 -12.87
C ARG A 10 6.19 -4.99 -12.37
N HIS A 11 7.38 -4.79 -11.80
CA HIS A 11 8.20 -5.89 -11.30
C HIS A 11 7.57 -6.54 -10.06
N TRP A 12 6.97 -5.72 -9.19
CA TRP A 12 6.33 -6.20 -7.98
C TRP A 12 5.16 -7.16 -8.26
N ILE A 13 4.29 -6.84 -9.23
CA ILE A 13 3.15 -7.71 -9.60
C ILE A 13 3.58 -9.00 -10.32
N MET A 14 4.83 -9.09 -10.80
CA MET A 14 5.33 -10.29 -11.45
C MET A 14 5.80 -11.34 -10.44
N GLU A 15 6.00 -10.96 -9.19
CA GLU A 15 6.50 -11.88 -8.15
C GLU A 15 5.33 -12.50 -7.36
N PRO A 16 5.08 -13.82 -7.49
CA PRO A 16 3.86 -14.45 -6.95
C PRO A 16 3.73 -14.40 -5.43
N TRP A 17 4.84 -14.39 -4.69
CA TRP A 17 4.85 -14.40 -3.23
C TRP A 17 4.22 -13.14 -2.61
N HIS A 18 4.16 -12.03 -3.36
CA HIS A 18 3.43 -10.85 -2.90
C HIS A 18 1.91 -11.11 -2.75
N LYS A 19 1.34 -12.03 -3.54
CA LYS A 19 -0.07 -12.45 -3.34
C LYS A 19 -0.25 -13.15 -1.99
N ASP A 20 0.72 -13.98 -1.60
CA ASP A 20 0.70 -14.67 -0.31
C ASP A 20 0.83 -13.68 0.84
N GLU A 21 1.71 -12.68 0.71
CA GLU A 21 1.82 -11.60 1.70
C GLU A 21 0.51 -10.81 1.83
N ILE A 22 -0.14 -10.47 0.71
CA ILE A 22 -1.43 -9.77 0.72
C ILE A 22 -2.50 -10.62 1.39
N ALA A 23 -2.62 -11.89 1.01
CA ALA A 23 -3.59 -12.82 1.58
C ALA A 23 -3.39 -12.98 3.10
N TYR A 24 -2.14 -13.09 3.53
CA TYR A 24 -1.80 -13.18 4.94
C TYR A 24 -2.16 -11.90 5.71
N ALA A 25 -1.79 -10.73 5.20
CA ALA A 25 -2.12 -9.45 5.84
C ALA A 25 -3.63 -9.18 5.85
N LYS A 26 -4.36 -9.61 4.80
CA LYS A 26 -5.83 -9.60 4.76
C LYS A 26 -6.42 -10.49 5.85
N ALA A 27 -5.94 -11.72 6.01
CA ALA A 27 -6.40 -12.64 7.06
C ALA A 27 -6.19 -12.07 8.47
N LEU A 28 -5.14 -11.27 8.66
CA LEU A 28 -4.87 -10.55 9.92
C LEU A 28 -5.64 -9.22 10.07
N GLY A 29 -6.48 -8.85 9.10
CA GLY A 29 -7.21 -7.57 9.10
C GLY A 29 -6.29 -6.35 9.08
N LYS A 30 -5.06 -6.48 8.56
CA LYS A 30 -4.10 -5.38 8.52
C LYS A 30 -4.52 -4.35 7.46
N PRO A 31 -4.39 -3.05 7.77
CA PRO A 31 -4.62 -2.03 6.77
C PRO A 31 -3.52 -2.02 5.71
N PHE A 32 -3.86 -1.59 4.50
CA PHE A 32 -2.93 -1.39 3.39
C PHE A 32 -2.96 0.06 2.92
N ALA A 33 -1.79 0.64 2.71
CA ALA A 33 -1.62 1.81 1.86
C ALA A 33 -1.02 1.38 0.53
N LEU A 34 -1.57 1.84 -0.59
CA LEU A 34 -1.16 1.44 -1.93
C LEU A 34 -0.51 2.59 -2.68
N ALA A 35 0.72 2.41 -3.14
CA ALA A 35 1.32 3.27 -4.14
C ALA A 35 1.44 2.49 -5.44
N ILE A 36 0.71 2.91 -6.48
CA ILE A 36 0.62 2.17 -7.74
C ILE A 36 1.32 2.95 -8.86
N GLU A 37 2.23 2.28 -9.56
CA GLU A 37 2.88 2.84 -10.73
C GLU A 37 1.83 3.10 -11.84
N LYS A 38 1.91 4.28 -12.47
CA LYS A 38 0.98 4.67 -13.54
C LYS A 38 0.99 3.64 -14.67
N GLY A 39 -0.21 3.22 -15.08
CA GLY A 39 -0.38 2.18 -16.11
C GLY A 39 -0.27 0.74 -15.60
N ILE A 40 -0.09 0.55 -14.28
CA ILE A 40 -0.18 -0.77 -13.64
C ILE A 40 -1.56 -0.95 -13.03
N ASP A 41 -2.18 -2.09 -13.34
CA ASP A 41 -3.41 -2.55 -12.71
C ASP A 41 -3.11 -3.85 -11.93
N PRO A 42 -3.17 -3.84 -10.58
CA PRO A 42 -3.02 -5.05 -9.78
C PRO A 42 -4.26 -5.97 -9.86
N GLY A 43 -5.32 -5.61 -10.59
CA GLY A 43 -6.55 -6.37 -10.67
C GLY A 43 -7.20 -6.56 -9.30
N ASN A 44 -7.67 -7.78 -9.04
CA ASN A 44 -8.40 -8.14 -7.82
C ASN A 44 -7.51 -8.51 -6.61
N TRP A 45 -6.20 -8.26 -6.67
CA TRP A 45 -5.27 -8.72 -5.61
C TRP A 45 -5.59 -8.11 -4.24
N PHE A 46 -6.17 -6.92 -4.21
CA PHE A 46 -6.53 -6.21 -2.99
C PHE A 46 -8.03 -6.28 -2.66
N ASP A 47 -8.81 -7.11 -3.36
CA ASP A 47 -10.24 -7.24 -3.10
C ASP A 47 -10.50 -7.79 -1.69
N GLY A 48 -11.31 -7.07 -0.92
CA GLY A 48 -11.59 -7.38 0.48
C GLY A 48 -10.40 -7.13 1.42
N CYS A 49 -9.32 -6.49 0.96
CA CYS A 49 -8.32 -5.92 1.85
C CYS A 49 -8.82 -4.61 2.47
N ASN A 50 -8.36 -4.30 3.68
CA ASN A 50 -8.62 -3.01 4.31
C ASN A 50 -7.68 -1.94 3.73
N VAL A 51 -7.96 -1.43 2.54
CA VAL A 51 -7.16 -0.36 1.92
C VAL A 51 -7.55 0.98 2.54
N ILE A 52 -6.61 1.59 3.26
CA ILE A 52 -6.82 2.86 3.97
C ILE A 52 -6.51 4.08 3.12
N ASP A 53 -5.63 3.92 2.11
CA ASP A 53 -5.28 4.99 1.18
C ASP A 53 -4.64 4.42 -0.09
N ARG A 54 -4.72 5.17 -1.21
CA ARG A 54 -4.14 4.82 -2.50
C ARG A 54 -3.65 6.06 -3.25
N ILE A 55 -2.43 6.01 -3.78
CA ILE A 55 -1.93 6.96 -4.77
C ILE A 55 -1.48 6.27 -6.04
N THR A 56 -1.46 7.03 -7.14
CA THR A 56 -0.75 6.67 -8.37
C THR A 56 0.52 7.50 -8.49
N PHE A 57 1.63 6.90 -8.87
CA PHE A 57 2.89 7.61 -9.09
C PHE A 57 3.45 7.34 -10.48
N ASP A 58 4.14 8.33 -11.03
CA ASP A 58 4.89 8.21 -12.27
C ASP A 58 6.35 7.86 -11.93
N ARG A 59 6.83 6.71 -12.38
CA ARG A 59 8.19 6.25 -12.09
C ARG A 59 9.25 7.15 -12.74
N ASP A 60 8.96 7.65 -13.93
CA ASP A 60 9.92 8.44 -14.72
C ASP A 60 9.91 9.92 -14.33
N ASN A 61 8.86 10.37 -13.66
CA ASN A 61 8.72 11.72 -13.12
C ASN A 61 8.45 11.71 -11.60
N LEU A 62 9.20 10.85 -10.90
CA LEU A 62 9.12 10.67 -9.46
C LEU A 62 9.60 11.96 -8.76
N ASN A 63 8.65 12.82 -8.39
CA ASN A 63 8.94 13.92 -7.48
C ASN A 63 8.95 13.37 -6.04
N ASP A 64 10.13 13.30 -5.45
CA ASP A 64 10.37 12.82 -4.08
C ASP A 64 9.41 13.45 -3.05
N LYS A 65 8.98 14.69 -3.28
CA LYS A 65 8.07 15.40 -2.37
C LYS A 65 6.69 14.74 -2.29
N GLY A 66 6.13 14.30 -3.41
CA GLY A 66 4.76 13.76 -3.48
C GLY A 66 4.61 12.44 -2.73
N ILE A 67 5.54 11.49 -2.97
CA ILE A 67 5.51 10.20 -2.27
C ILE A 67 5.90 10.39 -0.80
N THR A 68 6.88 11.23 -0.50
CA THR A 68 7.30 11.48 0.88
C THR A 68 6.16 12.07 1.72
N ASP A 69 5.44 13.06 1.20
CA ASP A 69 4.33 13.68 1.94
C ASP A 69 3.15 12.70 2.08
N TRP A 70 2.89 11.87 1.07
CA TRP A 70 1.91 10.79 1.18
C TRP A 70 2.29 9.74 2.24
N LEU A 71 3.54 9.28 2.28
CA LEU A 71 4.03 8.35 3.29
C LEU A 71 3.89 8.90 4.71
N LYS A 72 4.13 10.20 4.90
CA LYS A 72 3.87 10.87 6.20
C LYS A 72 2.40 10.81 6.56
N SER A 73 1.50 11.12 5.62
CA SER A 73 0.05 11.08 5.86
C SER A 73 -0.43 9.69 6.27
N VAL A 74 0.00 8.64 5.55
CA VAL A 74 -0.29 7.24 5.89
C VAL A 74 0.23 6.90 7.27
N ARG A 75 1.47 7.27 7.59
CA ARG A 75 2.07 7.03 8.91
C ARG A 75 1.25 7.68 10.02
N ASP A 76 0.89 8.95 9.84
CA ASP A 76 0.18 9.73 10.85
C ASP A 76 -1.24 9.17 11.07
N TYR A 77 -1.93 8.75 10.01
CA TYR A 77 -3.22 8.04 10.11
C TYR A 77 -3.14 6.80 11.01
N LEU A 78 -2.08 5.99 10.85
CA LEU A 78 -1.91 4.75 11.60
C LEU A 78 -1.55 4.98 13.07
N ILE A 79 -0.78 6.03 13.35
CA ILE A 79 -0.43 6.44 14.72
C ILE A 79 -1.71 6.89 15.44
N THR A 80 -2.51 7.76 14.82
CA THR A 80 -3.75 8.27 15.40
C THR A 80 -4.75 7.15 15.67
N LYS A 81 -4.95 6.22 14.71
CA LYS A 81 -5.82 5.04 14.90
C LYS A 81 -5.38 4.13 16.04
N LYS A 82 -4.07 4.03 16.34
CA LYS A 82 -3.58 3.26 17.50
C LYS A 82 -3.84 3.94 18.83
N GLY A 83 -3.92 5.29 18.85
CA GLY A 83 -4.19 6.08 20.05
C GLY A 83 -5.67 6.16 20.44
N SER A 84 -6.60 5.83 19.54
CA SER A 84 -8.05 5.93 19.78
C SER A 84 -8.70 4.68 20.40
N LYS A 85 -7.95 3.82 21.09
CA LYS A 85 -8.55 2.80 21.95
C LYS A 85 -8.93 3.45 23.29
N SER A 86 -10.15 3.99 23.36
CA SER A 86 -10.89 4.14 24.62
C SER A 86 -11.54 2.82 24.99
#